data_AF-A0A8J7LGV2-F1
#
_entry.id   AF-A0A8J7LGV2-F1
#
_cell.length_a   1.000
_cell.length_b   1.000
_cell.length_c   1.000
_cell.angle_alpha   90.00
_cell.angle_beta   90.00
_cell.angle_gamma   90.00
#
_symmetry.space_group_name_H-M   'P 1'
#
loop_
_entity.id
_entity.type
_entity.pdbx_description
1 polymer ?
#
loop_
_entity_poly.entity_id
_entity_poly.type
_entity_poly.pdbx_seq_one_letter_code
_entity_poly.pdbx_strand_id
1 'polypeptide(L)'
;MKKFLKYLSLGLLSTFLTATPGLGAERISFFYPPFGEFSLSVNSLEKFAKEGKINDDLRFYASRATPEQLAQLRELLQQRFKITPTLVSQVTYSPIGERLMERLGNLVLTESRKNGFYALRGALIVAAADKEGLTIVNLLRRYPSETVRLNFTEGLKIVGDLSDLLKTRDKVIAFVQKEASAQAANSNANFSLQPDLRSPGKFQWQKQSLQLNDVSRNRRLPVDLYLPKAAPEGGSAFPLVVISHGIASDRYAFAYLAEHLASYGFAVAVLEHPGSNAERIQQYFAGLAAPPDAKEFINRPLDIKYLLDELQRREKFDPALRGKLNFQQVGAIGQSYGGYTVLALAGAQINFNKLRRDCTPNNSSLNLSLILQCQAADLTQKNYSLNDNRIKAIIAINPIDSSVLGQTGIGQIPVPAMLVAGSQDIFAPPVSEQIRPFTWLANPNKYLAIIENATHFTAIAESPANKGVLPVPAGLLGPDPTPVYSYLKALSVAFLETHLLNRPEYRSYLQPSYAQFISQAPLNLSLLKSLTADQLAQAINQPLPKSTKSSPQLLPTPR
;
A
#
# COMPACT_ATOMS: atom_id res chain seq x y z
N MET A 1 48.20 -32.33 32.52
CA MET A 1 47.42 -32.37 31.27
C MET A 1 46.45 -33.57 31.15
N LYS A 2 46.89 -34.84 31.12
CA LYS A 2 45.98 -35.99 30.80
C LYS A 2 44.68 -36.11 31.63
N LYS A 3 44.67 -35.76 32.94
CA LYS A 3 43.43 -35.72 33.73
C LYS A 3 42.51 -34.55 33.33
N PHE A 4 43.06 -33.36 33.09
CA PHE A 4 42.31 -32.15 32.73
C PHE A 4 41.55 -32.31 31.39
N LEU A 5 42.20 -32.92 30.40
CA LEU A 5 41.56 -33.21 29.10
C LEU A 5 40.36 -34.17 29.24
N LYS A 6 40.43 -35.13 30.19
CA LYS A 6 39.37 -36.11 30.46
C LYS A 6 38.13 -35.48 31.09
N TYR A 7 38.31 -34.47 31.94
CA TYR A 7 37.19 -33.68 32.48
C TYR A 7 36.61 -32.72 31.44
N LEU A 8 37.44 -32.14 30.57
CA LEU A 8 36.97 -31.28 29.47
C LEU A 8 36.08 -32.06 28.49
N SER A 9 36.45 -33.30 28.15
CA SER A 9 35.64 -34.18 27.29
C SER A 9 34.31 -34.61 27.93
N LEU A 10 34.27 -34.80 29.26
CA LEU A 10 33.04 -35.13 29.99
C LEU A 10 32.10 -33.91 30.14
N GLY A 11 32.67 -32.71 30.30
CA GLY A 11 31.91 -31.46 30.26
C GLY A 11 31.27 -31.19 28.89
N LEU A 12 31.99 -31.49 27.80
CA LEU A 12 31.45 -31.36 26.45
C LEU A 12 30.39 -32.43 26.12
N LEU A 13 30.59 -33.70 26.51
CA LEU A 13 29.57 -34.75 26.27
C LEU A 13 28.27 -34.48 27.05
N SER A 14 28.35 -33.97 28.27
CA SER A 14 27.13 -33.67 29.06
C SER A 14 26.31 -32.54 28.44
N THR A 15 26.93 -31.52 27.84
CA THR A 15 26.20 -30.48 27.08
C THR A 15 25.52 -30.97 25.81
N PHE A 16 25.95 -32.08 25.20
CA PHE A 16 25.28 -32.67 24.04
C PHE A 16 24.18 -33.69 24.41
N LEU A 17 24.20 -34.26 25.61
CA LEU A 17 23.23 -35.26 26.07
C LEU A 17 21.99 -34.68 26.77
N THR A 18 22.03 -33.41 27.19
CA THR A 18 20.86 -32.68 27.72
C THR A 18 20.26 -31.70 26.72
N ALA A 19 20.62 -31.80 25.44
CA ALA A 19 19.90 -31.16 24.36
C ALA A 19 18.55 -31.89 24.14
N THR A 20 17.59 -31.64 25.04
CA THR A 20 16.19 -31.97 24.74
C THR A 20 15.83 -31.30 23.42
N PRO A 21 15.21 -32.02 22.46
CA PRO A 21 14.77 -31.39 21.23
C PRO A 21 13.83 -30.26 21.61
N GLY A 22 14.20 -29.02 21.26
CA GLY A 22 13.53 -27.81 21.77
C GLY A 22 12.03 -27.93 21.61
N LEU A 23 11.32 -28.11 22.73
CA LEU A 23 9.92 -28.49 22.72
C LEU A 23 9.11 -27.34 22.11
N GLY A 24 8.44 -27.66 21.00
CA GLY A 24 7.42 -26.79 20.44
C GLY A 24 6.24 -26.67 21.38
N ALA A 25 5.37 -25.69 21.17
CA ALA A 25 4.22 -25.50 22.04
C ALA A 25 3.33 -26.75 22.07
N GLU A 26 3.07 -27.22 23.29
CA GLU A 26 2.11 -28.27 23.57
C GLU A 26 0.73 -27.68 23.85
N ARG A 27 0.68 -26.47 24.41
CA ARG A 27 -0.56 -25.75 24.73
C ARG A 27 -0.56 -24.31 24.21
N ILE A 28 -1.75 -23.83 23.90
CA ILE A 28 -2.09 -22.40 23.88
C ILE A 28 -2.84 -22.11 25.17
N SER A 29 -2.56 -21.01 25.85
CA SER A 29 -3.39 -20.51 26.95
C SER A 29 -3.77 -19.05 26.79
N PHE A 30 -4.88 -18.65 27.39
CA PHE A 30 -5.33 -17.26 27.44
C PHE A 30 -6.07 -17.00 28.75
N PHE A 31 -5.91 -15.80 29.31
CA PHE A 31 -6.54 -15.41 30.56
C PHE A 31 -7.81 -14.59 30.27
N TYR A 32 -8.95 -15.02 30.80
CA TYR A 32 -10.23 -14.33 30.64
C TYR A 32 -10.79 -13.93 32.02
N PRO A 33 -10.59 -12.68 32.48
CA PRO A 33 -11.10 -12.23 33.77
C PRO A 33 -12.63 -12.20 33.82
N PRO A 34 -13.28 -12.51 34.96
CA PRO A 34 -12.73 -13.09 36.19
C PRO A 34 -12.61 -14.64 36.15
N PHE A 35 -12.93 -15.27 35.01
CA PHE A 35 -13.10 -16.72 34.85
C PHE A 35 -11.81 -17.56 34.83
N GLY A 36 -10.64 -16.93 34.80
CA GLY A 36 -9.34 -17.60 35.00
C GLY A 36 -8.56 -17.87 33.71
N GLU A 37 -7.65 -18.85 33.78
CA GLU A 37 -6.80 -19.24 32.66
C GLU A 37 -7.40 -20.42 31.90
N PHE A 38 -7.69 -20.21 30.62
CA PHE A 38 -8.13 -21.22 29.67
C PHE A 38 -6.92 -21.76 28.92
N SER A 39 -6.92 -23.05 28.59
CA SER A 39 -5.90 -23.63 27.72
C SER A 39 -6.43 -24.72 26.81
N LEU A 40 -5.79 -24.88 25.67
CA LEU A 40 -6.13 -25.83 24.62
C LEU A 40 -4.82 -26.42 24.07
N SER A 41 -4.73 -27.74 23.98
CA SER A 41 -3.53 -28.38 23.44
C SER A 41 -3.42 -28.22 21.92
N VAL A 42 -2.19 -27.98 21.45
CA VAL A 42 -1.87 -27.88 20.02
C VAL A 42 -2.18 -29.20 19.30
N ASN A 43 -2.05 -30.34 19.99
CA ASN A 43 -2.49 -31.66 19.50
C ASN A 43 -3.99 -31.72 19.18
N SER A 44 -4.84 -31.04 19.95
CA SER A 44 -6.29 -31.02 19.73
C SER A 44 -6.65 -30.14 18.53
N LEU A 45 -6.00 -28.98 18.40
CA LEU A 45 -6.09 -28.14 17.20
C LEU A 45 -5.59 -28.86 15.95
N GLU A 46 -4.50 -29.62 16.05
CA GLU A 46 -3.92 -30.39 14.97
C GLU A 46 -4.87 -31.51 14.49
N LYS A 47 -5.46 -32.27 15.41
CA LYS A 47 -6.49 -33.28 15.10
C LYS A 47 -7.75 -32.67 14.51
N PHE A 48 -8.18 -31.50 14.98
CA PHE A 48 -9.30 -30.78 14.39
C PHE A 48 -8.99 -30.28 12.97
N ALA A 49 -7.80 -29.73 12.75
CA ALA A 49 -7.34 -29.30 11.42
C ALA A 49 -7.26 -30.49 10.46
N LYS A 50 -6.45 -31.51 10.78
CA LYS A 50 -6.18 -32.67 9.90
C LYS A 50 -7.42 -33.56 9.74
N GLU A 51 -8.10 -33.93 10.83
CA GLU A 51 -9.14 -34.97 10.83
C GLU A 51 -10.58 -34.44 11.03
N GLY A 52 -10.75 -33.18 11.47
CA GLY A 52 -12.07 -32.63 11.82
C GLY A 52 -12.60 -33.10 13.19
N LYS A 53 -11.81 -33.84 13.95
CA LYS A 53 -12.24 -34.43 15.24
C LYS A 53 -12.23 -33.38 16.35
N ILE A 54 -13.37 -33.26 17.04
CA ILE A 54 -13.52 -32.47 18.27
C ILE A 54 -13.41 -33.43 19.45
N ASN A 55 -12.24 -33.46 20.10
CA ASN A 55 -12.00 -34.24 21.33
C ASN A 55 -12.42 -33.45 22.59
N ASP A 56 -12.26 -34.03 23.78
CA ASP A 56 -12.71 -33.44 25.04
C ASP A 56 -12.12 -32.04 25.31
N ASP A 57 -10.82 -31.86 25.04
CA ASP A 57 -10.07 -30.61 25.23
C ASP A 57 -10.57 -29.49 24.29
N LEU A 58 -10.94 -29.80 23.04
CA LEU A 58 -11.54 -28.83 22.12
C LEU A 58 -13.06 -28.64 22.33
N ARG A 59 -13.78 -29.65 22.86
CA ARG A 59 -15.25 -29.65 22.95
C ARG A 59 -15.81 -28.44 23.68
N PHE A 60 -15.17 -28.01 24.77
CA PHE A 60 -15.57 -26.83 25.54
C PHE A 60 -15.60 -25.55 24.68
N TYR A 61 -14.60 -25.36 23.82
CA TYR A 61 -14.51 -24.19 22.95
C TYR A 61 -15.43 -24.35 21.74
N ALA A 62 -15.49 -25.54 21.15
CA ALA A 62 -16.30 -25.80 19.98
C ALA A 62 -17.81 -25.68 20.25
N SER A 63 -18.29 -26.03 21.45
CA SER A 63 -19.70 -25.87 21.83
C SER A 63 -20.15 -24.42 22.00
N ARG A 64 -19.24 -23.44 21.80
CA ARG A 64 -19.48 -21.99 21.91
C ARG A 64 -19.31 -21.25 20.58
N ALA A 65 -18.99 -21.97 19.51
CA ALA A 65 -18.85 -21.44 18.15
C ALA A 65 -19.97 -21.97 17.25
N THR A 66 -20.35 -21.20 16.23
CA THR A 66 -21.31 -21.67 15.21
C THR A 66 -20.64 -22.68 14.26
N PRO A 67 -21.41 -23.51 13.53
CA PRO A 67 -20.85 -24.42 12.53
C PRO A 67 -19.98 -23.71 11.48
N GLU A 68 -20.36 -22.49 11.08
CA GLU A 68 -19.64 -21.66 10.12
C GLU A 68 -18.31 -21.16 10.72
N GLN A 69 -18.31 -20.74 11.98
CA GLN A 69 -17.09 -20.32 12.70
C GLN A 69 -16.12 -21.50 12.87
N LEU A 70 -16.63 -22.70 13.13
CA LEU A 70 -15.81 -23.92 13.21
C LEU A 70 -15.23 -24.32 11.84
N ALA A 71 -16.01 -24.18 10.77
CA ALA A 71 -15.53 -24.41 9.41
C ALA A 71 -14.42 -23.42 9.04
N GLN A 72 -14.62 -22.11 9.28
CA GLN A 72 -13.64 -21.05 9.05
C GLN A 72 -12.36 -21.25 9.88
N LEU A 73 -12.50 -21.62 11.16
CA LEU A 73 -11.34 -21.94 12.00
C LEU A 73 -10.56 -23.14 11.44
N ARG A 74 -11.24 -24.19 10.98
CA ARG A 74 -10.60 -25.38 10.40
C ARG A 74 -9.86 -25.03 9.11
N GLU A 75 -10.49 -24.28 8.22
CA GLU A 75 -9.89 -23.77 6.98
C GLU A 75 -8.64 -22.93 7.27
N LEU A 76 -8.72 -21.99 8.23
CA LEU A 76 -7.61 -21.15 8.63
C LEU A 76 -6.44 -21.95 9.25
N LEU A 77 -6.73 -23.01 10.02
CA LEU A 77 -5.70 -23.90 10.58
C LEU A 77 -5.04 -24.78 9.50
N GLN A 78 -5.77 -25.14 8.45
CA GLN A 78 -5.28 -25.89 7.29
C GLN A 78 -4.51 -25.01 6.29
N GLN A 79 -4.71 -23.69 6.31
CA GLN A 79 -4.14 -22.78 5.33
C GLN A 79 -2.60 -22.81 5.35
N ARG A 80 -2.02 -23.20 4.20
CA ARG A 80 -0.57 -23.31 4.00
C ARG A 80 -0.03 -22.14 3.20
N PHE A 81 0.76 -21.30 3.87
CA PHE A 81 1.45 -20.17 3.25
C PHE A 81 2.72 -20.66 2.55
N LYS A 82 2.74 -20.62 1.22
CA LYS A 82 3.90 -20.99 0.38
C LYS A 82 4.94 -19.86 0.38
N ILE A 83 5.68 -19.72 1.48
CA ILE A 83 6.69 -18.69 1.71
C ILE A 83 8.01 -19.38 2.08
N THR A 84 9.14 -18.94 1.52
CA THR A 84 10.44 -19.54 1.84
C THR A 84 10.97 -19.06 3.20
N PRO A 85 11.84 -19.84 3.88
CA PRO A 85 12.45 -19.41 5.16
C PRO A 85 13.23 -18.12 5.02
N THR A 86 13.95 -17.99 3.89
CA THR A 86 14.71 -16.79 3.52
C THR A 86 13.80 -15.58 3.44
N LEU A 87 12.65 -15.69 2.76
CA LEU A 87 11.68 -14.61 2.63
C LEU A 87 11.04 -14.23 3.98
N VAL A 88 10.70 -15.21 4.82
CA VAL A 88 10.22 -14.95 6.19
C VAL A 88 11.28 -14.23 7.02
N SER A 89 12.54 -14.67 6.97
CA SER A 89 13.65 -14.01 7.66
C SER A 89 13.82 -12.57 7.15
N GLN A 90 13.99 -12.39 5.84
CA GLN A 90 14.12 -11.10 5.16
C GLN A 90 13.03 -10.10 5.58
N VAL A 91 11.76 -10.51 5.55
CA VAL A 91 10.65 -9.65 5.97
C VAL A 91 10.67 -9.38 7.47
N THR A 92 10.84 -10.39 8.33
CA THR A 92 10.75 -10.24 9.79
C THR A 92 11.92 -9.47 10.41
N TYR A 93 13.08 -9.39 9.74
CA TYR A 93 14.22 -8.55 10.11
C TYR A 93 14.20 -7.15 9.45
N SER A 94 13.22 -6.84 8.58
CA SER A 94 13.04 -5.49 8.03
C SER A 94 12.54 -4.50 9.09
N PRO A 95 12.84 -3.20 9.04
CA PRO A 95 12.35 -2.24 10.05
C PRO A 95 10.82 -2.18 10.19
N ILE A 96 10.10 -2.46 9.10
CA ILE A 96 8.63 -2.61 9.13
C ILE A 96 8.25 -3.94 9.81
N GLY A 97 8.96 -5.02 9.46
CA GLY A 97 8.80 -6.34 10.05
C GLY A 97 9.14 -6.40 11.54
N GLU A 98 10.17 -5.71 12.01
CA GLU A 98 10.52 -5.64 13.44
C GLU A 98 9.38 -4.97 14.22
N ARG A 99 8.91 -3.80 13.77
CA ARG A 99 7.76 -3.11 14.39
C ARG A 99 6.47 -3.94 14.32
N LEU A 100 6.28 -4.75 13.28
CA LEU A 100 5.15 -5.68 13.19
C LEU A 100 5.30 -6.89 14.14
N MET A 101 6.49 -7.49 14.23
CA MET A 101 6.79 -8.58 15.16
C MET A 101 6.68 -8.14 16.62
N GLU A 102 7.01 -6.87 16.92
CA GLU A 102 6.91 -6.33 18.27
C GLU A 102 5.45 -6.15 18.70
N ARG A 103 4.61 -5.63 17.78
CA ARG A 103 3.15 -5.56 17.96
C ARG A 103 2.51 -6.94 18.10
N LEU A 104 2.85 -7.89 17.20
CA LEU A 104 2.36 -9.27 17.30
C LEU A 104 2.87 -9.98 18.55
N GLY A 105 4.09 -9.65 19.02
CA GLY A 105 4.65 -10.16 20.25
C GLY A 105 3.94 -9.68 21.51
N ASN A 106 3.21 -8.55 21.48
CA ASN A 106 2.33 -8.13 22.57
C ASN A 106 1.02 -8.94 22.62
N LEU A 107 0.63 -9.56 21.50
CA LEU A 107 -0.53 -10.45 21.39
C LEU A 107 -0.15 -11.91 21.70
N VAL A 108 0.96 -12.40 21.15
CA VAL A 108 1.46 -13.77 21.32
C VAL A 108 2.70 -13.70 22.22
N LEU A 109 2.49 -14.00 23.50
CA LEU A 109 3.48 -13.95 24.57
C LEU A 109 4.16 -15.31 24.76
N THR A 110 5.35 -15.27 25.36
CA THR A 110 6.01 -16.45 25.92
C THR A 110 5.26 -16.97 27.15
N GLU A 111 5.57 -18.19 27.58
CA GLU A 111 5.06 -18.76 28.84
C GLU A 111 5.34 -17.87 30.07
N SER A 112 6.48 -17.18 30.09
CA SER A 112 6.85 -16.19 31.10
C SER A 112 6.14 -14.83 30.96
N ARG A 113 5.08 -14.76 30.13
CA ARG A 113 4.25 -13.58 29.85
C ARG A 113 5.04 -12.38 29.28
N LYS A 114 6.21 -12.64 28.67
CA LYS A 114 7.01 -11.62 27.97
C LYS A 114 6.55 -11.48 26.52
N ASN A 115 6.82 -10.33 25.93
CA ASN A 115 6.59 -10.08 24.50
C ASN A 115 7.25 -11.19 23.67
N GLY A 116 6.49 -11.85 22.81
CA GLY A 116 6.95 -13.01 22.04
C GLY A 116 7.70 -12.71 20.75
N PHE A 117 8.14 -11.47 20.49
CA PHE A 117 8.89 -11.05 19.29
C PHE A 117 9.90 -12.08 18.78
N TYR A 118 10.86 -12.48 19.63
CA TYR A 118 11.92 -13.42 19.25
C TYR A 118 11.37 -14.84 19.03
N ALA A 119 10.40 -15.25 19.85
CA ALA A 119 9.78 -16.56 19.77
C ALA A 119 8.94 -16.72 18.50
N LEU A 120 8.09 -15.73 18.18
CA LEU A 120 7.36 -15.62 16.91
C LEU A 120 8.30 -15.63 15.71
N ARG A 121 9.32 -14.76 15.70
CA ARG A 121 10.28 -14.66 14.59
C ARG A 121 10.98 -16.01 14.32
N GLY A 122 11.49 -16.65 15.38
CA GLY A 122 12.11 -17.98 15.27
C GLY A 122 11.13 -19.03 14.75
N ALA A 123 9.94 -19.09 15.34
CA ALA A 123 8.89 -20.04 14.97
C ALA A 123 8.44 -19.89 13.51
N LEU A 124 8.25 -18.66 13.03
CA LEU A 124 7.89 -18.36 11.64
C LEU A 124 8.96 -18.86 10.66
N ILE A 125 10.25 -18.60 10.94
CA ILE A 125 11.36 -19.01 10.08
C ILE A 125 11.49 -20.54 10.05
N VAL A 126 11.40 -21.20 11.20
CA VAL A 126 11.51 -22.67 11.30
C VAL A 126 10.28 -23.36 10.70
N ALA A 127 9.06 -22.84 10.91
CA ALA A 127 7.85 -23.40 10.31
C ALA A 127 7.84 -23.25 8.78
N ALA A 128 8.37 -22.15 8.23
CA ALA A 128 8.56 -22.00 6.80
C ALA A 128 9.63 -22.95 6.22
N ALA A 129 10.57 -23.43 7.03
CA ALA A 129 11.60 -24.41 6.64
C ALA A 129 11.12 -25.87 6.74
N ASP A 130 9.96 -26.09 7.35
CA ASP A 130 9.38 -27.41 7.52
C ASP A 130 8.82 -27.99 6.21
N LYS A 131 8.76 -29.32 6.12
CA LYS A 131 8.04 -30.05 5.07
C LYS A 131 6.53 -29.77 5.10
N GLU A 132 5.95 -29.55 6.28
CA GLU A 132 4.56 -29.08 6.41
C GLU A 132 4.39 -27.63 5.91
N GLY A 133 5.47 -26.84 5.89
CA GLY A 133 5.46 -25.42 5.56
C GLY A 133 4.77 -24.55 6.62
N LEU A 134 4.64 -23.26 6.33
CA LEU A 134 4.03 -22.31 7.27
C LEU A 134 2.50 -22.52 7.33
N THR A 135 2.02 -23.13 8.40
CA THR A 135 0.62 -23.21 8.84
C THR A 135 0.53 -22.71 10.28
N ILE A 136 -0.67 -22.38 10.79
CA ILE A 136 -0.83 -21.98 12.20
C ILE A 136 -0.44 -23.11 13.15
N VAL A 137 -0.83 -24.35 12.84
CA VAL A 137 -0.50 -25.52 13.67
C VAL A 137 1.01 -25.73 13.72
N ASN A 138 1.70 -25.70 12.58
CA ASN A 138 3.16 -25.88 12.55
C ASN A 138 3.88 -24.68 13.21
N LEU A 139 3.40 -23.45 13.04
CA LEU A 139 3.92 -22.27 13.75
C LEU A 139 3.92 -22.48 15.28
N LEU A 140 2.83 -23.00 15.83
CA LEU A 140 2.75 -23.33 17.26
C LEU A 140 3.73 -24.46 17.63
N ARG A 141 3.80 -25.53 16.83
CA ARG A 141 4.78 -26.63 16.99
C ARG A 141 6.24 -26.20 16.84
N ARG A 142 6.52 -24.99 16.31
CA ARG A 142 7.86 -24.39 16.21
C ARG A 142 8.09 -23.21 17.16
N TYR A 143 7.10 -22.90 18.01
CA TYR A 143 7.24 -21.84 19.02
C TYR A 143 8.11 -22.33 20.19
N PRO A 144 9.19 -21.60 20.56
CA PRO A 144 10.17 -22.05 21.55
C PRO A 144 9.71 -21.81 23.01
N SER A 145 8.55 -22.37 23.37
CA SER A 145 7.96 -22.33 24.72
C SER A 145 6.91 -23.43 24.82
N GLU A 146 6.82 -24.15 25.95
CA GLU A 146 5.84 -25.23 26.14
C GLU A 146 4.39 -24.72 26.01
N THR A 147 4.13 -23.52 26.54
CA THR A 147 2.85 -22.82 26.39
C THR A 147 3.00 -21.50 25.63
N VAL A 148 2.25 -21.37 24.53
CA VAL A 148 1.99 -20.07 23.87
C VAL A 148 0.90 -19.33 24.65
N ARG A 149 1.21 -18.15 25.18
CA ARG A 149 0.23 -17.34 25.93
C ARG A 149 -0.36 -16.26 25.01
N LEU A 150 -1.67 -16.26 24.82
CA LEU A 150 -2.35 -15.18 24.11
C LEU A 150 -2.81 -14.10 25.09
N ASN A 151 -2.44 -12.86 24.81
CA ASN A 151 -2.95 -11.69 25.50
C ASN A 151 -4.40 -11.44 25.05
N PHE A 152 -5.35 -12.05 25.74
CA PHE A 152 -6.76 -12.03 25.36
C PHE A 152 -7.35 -10.61 25.30
N THR A 153 -6.94 -9.73 26.21
CA THR A 153 -7.41 -8.33 26.24
C THR A 153 -6.93 -7.55 25.00
N GLU A 154 -5.65 -7.67 24.63
CA GLU A 154 -5.13 -7.03 23.41
C GLU A 154 -5.71 -7.71 22.15
N GLY A 155 -5.95 -9.02 22.19
CA GLY A 155 -6.59 -9.76 21.09
C GLY A 155 -8.03 -9.30 20.82
N LEU A 156 -8.86 -9.19 21.86
CA LEU A 156 -10.22 -8.64 21.74
C LEU A 156 -10.21 -7.21 21.22
N LYS A 157 -9.28 -6.38 21.71
CA LYS A 157 -9.11 -5.00 21.25
C LYS A 157 -8.74 -4.94 19.76
N ILE A 158 -7.73 -5.70 19.31
CA ILE A 158 -7.33 -5.77 17.89
C ILE A 158 -8.49 -6.24 17.00
N VAL A 159 -9.26 -7.24 17.43
CA VAL A 159 -10.43 -7.74 16.68
C VAL A 159 -11.54 -6.68 16.64
N GLY A 160 -11.78 -5.96 17.74
CA GLY A 160 -12.70 -4.83 17.80
C GLY A 160 -12.29 -3.70 16.86
N ASP A 161 -11.07 -3.20 17.01
CA ASP A 161 -10.46 -2.13 16.19
C ASP A 161 -10.54 -2.46 14.70
N LEU A 162 -10.20 -3.70 14.30
CA LEU A 162 -10.29 -4.16 12.92
C LEU A 162 -11.74 -4.27 12.43
N SER A 163 -12.64 -4.80 13.26
CA SER A 163 -14.07 -4.91 12.93
C SER A 163 -14.69 -3.53 12.69
N ASP A 164 -14.37 -2.57 13.55
CA ASP A 164 -14.89 -1.20 13.44
C ASP A 164 -14.22 -0.41 12.32
N LEU A 165 -12.94 -0.66 12.00
CA LEU A 165 -12.29 -0.14 10.79
C LEU A 165 -12.98 -0.65 9.52
N LEU A 166 -13.23 -1.96 9.41
CA LEU A 166 -13.90 -2.55 8.24
C LEU A 166 -15.35 -2.06 8.10
N LYS A 167 -16.14 -2.04 9.18
CA LYS A 167 -17.49 -1.46 9.17
C LYS A 167 -17.47 0.02 8.78
N THR A 168 -16.54 0.80 9.32
CA THR A 168 -16.42 2.25 9.02
C THR A 168 -16.04 2.46 7.56
N ARG A 169 -15.12 1.67 7.03
CA ARG A 169 -14.79 1.63 5.59
C ARG A 169 -16.04 1.36 4.76
N ASP A 170 -16.77 0.30 5.05
CA ASP A 170 -17.93 -0.10 4.24
C ASP A 170 -19.05 0.96 4.28
N LYS A 171 -19.34 1.54 5.46
CA LYS A 171 -20.23 2.71 5.60
C LYS A 171 -19.78 3.89 4.75
N VAL A 172 -18.51 4.29 4.87
CA VAL A 172 -17.97 5.50 4.22
C VAL A 172 -17.90 5.31 2.71
N ILE A 173 -17.49 4.13 2.22
CA ILE A 173 -17.48 3.82 0.79
C ILE A 173 -18.92 3.87 0.23
N ALA A 174 -19.89 3.21 0.88
CA ALA A 174 -21.29 3.24 0.44
C ALA A 174 -21.88 4.67 0.46
N PHE A 175 -21.56 5.47 1.47
CA PHE A 175 -21.94 6.89 1.53
C PHE A 175 -21.32 7.68 0.37
N VAL A 176 -20.01 7.52 0.11
CA VAL A 176 -19.31 8.26 -0.93
C VAL A 176 -19.78 7.85 -2.34
N GLN A 177 -20.10 6.58 -2.58
CA GLN A 177 -20.74 6.11 -3.81
C GLN A 177 -22.15 6.71 -4.01
N LYS A 178 -22.92 6.85 -2.93
CA LYS A 178 -24.24 7.52 -2.95
C LYS A 178 -24.10 9.00 -3.28
N GLU A 179 -23.16 9.72 -2.66
CA GLU A 179 -22.88 11.13 -2.95
C GLU A 179 -22.39 11.33 -4.39
N ALA A 180 -21.53 10.44 -4.91
CA ALA A 180 -21.13 10.46 -6.33
C ALA A 180 -22.34 10.31 -7.26
N SER A 181 -23.25 9.40 -6.93
CA SER A 181 -24.47 9.16 -7.71
C SER A 181 -25.45 10.34 -7.64
N ALA A 182 -25.56 11.01 -6.49
CA ALA A 182 -26.34 12.24 -6.35
C ALA A 182 -25.72 13.40 -7.16
N GLN A 183 -24.38 13.53 -7.17
CA GLN A 183 -23.68 14.52 -8.00
C GLN A 183 -23.79 14.20 -9.51
N ALA A 184 -23.98 12.93 -9.89
CA ALA A 184 -24.19 12.51 -11.27
C ALA A 184 -25.60 12.77 -11.81
N ALA A 185 -26.62 12.72 -10.95
CA ALA A 185 -28.04 12.74 -11.34
C ALA A 185 -28.48 13.99 -12.14
N ASN A 186 -27.74 15.10 -12.03
CA ASN A 186 -28.03 16.36 -12.71
C ASN A 186 -27.36 16.51 -14.10
N SER A 187 -26.82 15.43 -14.67
CA SER A 187 -26.05 15.45 -15.92
C SER A 187 -26.83 14.91 -17.13
N ASN A 188 -27.08 15.77 -18.11
CA ASN A 188 -27.68 15.40 -19.41
C ASN A 188 -26.63 15.05 -20.50
N ALA A 189 -25.36 14.86 -20.15
CA ALA A 189 -24.30 14.59 -21.12
C ALA A 189 -24.39 13.19 -21.74
N ASN A 190 -24.45 13.11 -23.07
CA ASN A 190 -24.38 11.84 -23.81
C ASN A 190 -22.92 11.55 -24.23
N PHE A 191 -22.22 10.75 -23.42
CA PHE A 191 -20.82 10.41 -23.64
C PHE A 191 -20.59 9.46 -24.82
N SER A 192 -21.60 8.73 -25.28
CA SER A 192 -21.50 7.86 -26.48
C SER A 192 -21.31 8.64 -27.79
N LEU A 193 -21.55 9.96 -27.77
CA LEU A 193 -21.29 10.88 -28.88
C LEU A 193 -19.96 11.64 -28.74
N GLN A 194 -19.23 11.43 -27.63
CA GLN A 194 -17.94 12.07 -27.36
C GLN A 194 -16.80 11.09 -27.63
N PRO A 195 -15.59 11.56 -28.00
CA PRO A 195 -14.41 10.70 -28.11
C PRO A 195 -14.15 9.88 -26.84
N ASP A 196 -13.88 8.58 -26.97
CA ASP A 196 -13.61 7.71 -25.83
C ASP A 196 -12.14 7.84 -25.37
N LEU A 197 -11.91 8.54 -24.26
CA LEU A 197 -10.58 8.78 -23.69
C LEU A 197 -9.87 7.54 -23.15
N ARG A 198 -10.53 6.37 -23.16
CA ARG A 198 -9.91 5.06 -22.89
C ARG A 198 -9.10 4.56 -24.10
N SER A 199 -9.44 5.00 -25.31
CA SER A 199 -8.71 4.66 -26.54
C SER A 199 -7.42 5.49 -26.67
N PRO A 200 -6.35 4.98 -27.31
CA PRO A 200 -5.16 5.78 -27.59
C PRO A 200 -5.46 7.03 -28.42
N GLY A 201 -4.71 8.11 -28.17
CA GLY A 201 -4.82 9.36 -28.91
C GLY A 201 -4.09 9.34 -30.27
N LYS A 202 -4.14 10.48 -30.99
CA LYS A 202 -3.65 10.61 -32.37
C LYS A 202 -2.13 10.64 -32.54
N PHE A 203 -1.35 10.84 -31.47
CA PHE A 203 0.10 11.03 -31.57
C PHE A 203 0.86 9.70 -31.58
N GLN A 204 1.72 9.53 -32.58
CA GLN A 204 2.79 8.55 -32.54
C GLN A 204 3.90 9.05 -31.61
N TRP A 205 4.47 8.18 -30.78
CA TRP A 205 5.50 8.51 -29.81
C TRP A 205 6.74 7.60 -29.91
N GLN A 206 7.79 7.93 -29.16
CA GLN A 206 9.00 7.13 -28.99
C GLN A 206 9.46 7.16 -27.52
N LYS A 207 10.12 6.10 -27.05
CA LYS A 207 10.72 6.05 -25.71
C LYS A 207 12.23 6.24 -25.80
N GLN A 208 12.77 7.10 -24.94
CA GLN A 208 14.20 7.32 -24.74
C GLN A 208 14.53 7.06 -23.26
N SER A 209 15.34 6.04 -22.97
CA SER A 209 15.83 5.81 -21.61
C SER A 209 17.06 6.69 -21.36
N LEU A 210 17.03 7.44 -20.25
CA LEU A 210 18.09 8.32 -19.78
C LEU A 210 18.66 7.79 -18.46
N GLN A 211 19.94 8.07 -18.22
CA GLN A 211 20.57 7.94 -16.90
C GLN A 211 20.98 9.33 -16.44
N LEU A 212 20.30 9.86 -15.42
CA LEU A 212 20.67 11.13 -14.79
C LEU A 212 21.52 10.84 -13.55
N ASN A 213 22.50 11.69 -13.29
CA ASN A 213 23.44 11.54 -12.18
C ASN A 213 23.42 12.81 -11.34
N ASP A 214 22.73 12.80 -10.20
CA ASP A 214 22.82 13.86 -9.20
C ASP A 214 24.06 13.63 -8.35
N VAL A 215 25.15 14.29 -8.75
CA VAL A 215 26.45 14.21 -8.07
C VAL A 215 26.36 14.80 -6.65
N SER A 216 25.53 15.84 -6.46
CA SER A 216 25.40 16.54 -5.17
C SER A 216 24.77 15.68 -4.07
N ARG A 217 23.84 14.79 -4.45
CA ARG A 217 23.17 13.85 -3.54
C ARG A 217 23.67 12.40 -3.69
N ASN A 218 24.65 12.16 -4.55
CA ASN A 218 25.15 10.83 -4.95
C ASN A 218 24.01 9.87 -5.38
N ARG A 219 23.12 10.33 -6.27
CA ARG A 219 21.97 9.55 -6.77
C ARG A 219 22.04 9.34 -8.28
N ARG A 220 21.82 8.10 -8.69
CA ARG A 220 21.63 7.72 -10.10
C ARG A 220 20.13 7.53 -10.33
N LEU A 221 19.56 8.31 -11.23
CA LEU A 221 18.14 8.27 -11.58
C LEU A 221 17.99 7.74 -13.02
N PRO A 222 17.77 6.44 -13.21
CA PRO A 222 17.21 5.94 -14.47
C PRO A 222 15.84 6.58 -14.73
N VAL A 223 15.63 7.01 -15.97
CA VAL A 223 14.38 7.67 -16.41
C VAL A 223 13.99 7.08 -17.76
N ASP A 224 12.71 6.81 -17.96
CA ASP A 224 12.14 6.54 -19.29
C ASP A 224 11.32 7.74 -19.73
N LEU A 225 11.72 8.37 -20.82
CA LEU A 225 11.11 9.57 -21.39
C LEU A 225 10.34 9.20 -22.66
N TYR A 226 9.02 9.30 -22.61
CA TYR A 226 8.10 9.07 -23.71
C TYR A 226 7.82 10.42 -24.40
N LEU A 227 8.15 10.52 -25.68
CA LEU A 227 8.06 11.76 -26.47
C LEU A 227 7.17 11.55 -27.69
N PRO A 228 6.15 12.40 -27.93
CA PRO A 228 5.45 12.42 -29.19
C PRO A 228 6.39 12.83 -30.34
N LYS A 229 6.22 12.22 -31.52
CA LYS A 229 7.12 12.39 -32.69
C LYS A 229 6.81 13.64 -33.50
N ALA A 230 5.53 13.91 -33.75
CA ALA A 230 5.05 15.09 -34.47
C ALA A 230 4.69 16.19 -33.47
N ALA A 231 5.15 17.42 -33.71
CA ALA A 231 4.81 18.58 -32.90
C ALA A 231 3.28 18.78 -32.83
N PRO A 232 2.74 19.40 -31.75
CA PRO A 232 1.34 19.76 -31.68
C PRO A 232 0.94 20.69 -32.83
N GLU A 233 -0.35 20.71 -33.16
CA GLU A 233 -0.93 21.74 -34.03
C GLU A 233 -0.61 23.14 -33.44
N GLY A 234 0.09 23.98 -34.21
CA GLY A 234 0.65 25.25 -33.75
C GLY A 234 2.16 25.23 -33.42
N GLY A 235 2.84 24.07 -33.47
CA GLY A 235 4.30 23.98 -33.36
C GLY A 235 4.88 24.22 -31.96
N SER A 236 4.08 24.12 -30.91
CA SER A 236 4.47 24.38 -29.53
C SER A 236 5.22 23.21 -28.87
N ALA A 237 5.94 23.49 -27.78
CA ALA A 237 6.53 22.45 -26.93
C ALA A 237 5.45 21.64 -26.20
N PHE A 238 5.66 20.33 -26.03
CA PHE A 238 4.70 19.44 -25.36
C PHE A 238 4.61 19.73 -23.85
N PRO A 239 3.42 19.71 -23.23
CA PRO A 239 3.30 19.65 -21.77
C PRO A 239 4.02 18.41 -21.23
N LEU A 240 4.62 18.53 -20.05
CA LEU A 240 5.39 17.45 -19.42
C LEU A 240 4.58 16.81 -18.28
N VAL A 241 4.59 15.49 -18.18
CA VAL A 241 4.05 14.75 -17.04
C VAL A 241 5.16 13.95 -16.40
N VAL A 242 5.33 14.04 -15.09
CA VAL A 242 6.26 13.17 -14.34
C VAL A 242 5.47 12.09 -13.62
N ILE A 243 5.90 10.82 -13.70
CA ILE A 243 5.27 9.70 -12.99
C ILE A 243 6.22 9.11 -11.94
N SER A 244 5.73 8.97 -10.69
CA SER A 244 6.48 8.47 -9.53
C SER A 244 5.89 7.16 -8.97
N HIS A 245 6.70 6.10 -8.92
CA HIS A 245 6.27 4.75 -8.56
C HIS A 245 6.03 4.53 -7.03
N GLY A 246 5.43 3.41 -6.63
CA GLY A 246 5.27 3.02 -5.22
C GLY A 246 6.60 2.67 -4.51
N ILE A 247 6.57 2.34 -3.22
CA ILE A 247 7.72 1.66 -2.59
C ILE A 247 7.89 0.26 -3.20
N ALA A 248 9.13 -0.24 -3.33
CA ALA A 248 9.44 -1.54 -3.94
C ALA A 248 8.94 -1.73 -5.39
N SER A 249 8.59 -0.62 -6.06
CA SER A 249 8.13 -0.56 -7.45
C SER A 249 9.22 0.07 -8.34
N ASP A 250 8.97 0.17 -9.64
CA ASP A 250 9.93 0.60 -10.66
C ASP A 250 9.25 1.50 -11.73
N ARG A 251 10.04 2.00 -12.68
CA ARG A 251 9.57 2.88 -13.76
C ARG A 251 8.68 2.17 -14.81
N TYR A 252 8.50 0.86 -14.76
CA TYR A 252 7.69 0.11 -15.72
C TYR A 252 6.23 -0.06 -15.25
N ALA A 253 5.98 -0.01 -13.93
CA ALA A 253 4.66 -0.12 -13.30
C ALA A 253 3.56 0.77 -13.90
N PHE A 254 3.93 1.92 -14.47
CA PHE A 254 3.01 2.89 -15.09
C PHE A 254 3.30 3.14 -16.58
N ALA A 255 4.04 2.26 -17.25
CA ALA A 255 4.30 2.34 -18.69
C ALA A 255 2.99 2.46 -19.49
N TYR A 256 1.98 1.66 -19.17
CA TYR A 256 0.66 1.70 -19.82
C TYR A 256 -0.01 3.09 -19.79
N LEU A 257 0.28 3.90 -18.76
CA LEU A 257 -0.26 5.25 -18.58
C LEU A 257 0.62 6.30 -19.26
N ALA A 258 1.94 6.14 -19.19
CA ALA A 258 2.89 6.99 -19.90
C ALA A 258 2.71 6.91 -21.42
N GLU A 259 2.52 5.70 -21.96
CA GLU A 259 2.26 5.45 -23.38
C GLU A 259 0.91 6.04 -23.83
N HIS A 260 -0.10 5.94 -22.98
CA HIS A 260 -1.41 6.53 -23.24
C HIS A 260 -1.33 8.05 -23.30
N LEU A 261 -0.75 8.69 -22.28
CA LEU A 261 -0.56 10.14 -22.25
C LEU A 261 0.34 10.64 -23.40
N ALA A 262 1.38 9.88 -23.77
CA ALA A 262 2.19 10.18 -24.95
C ALA A 262 1.39 10.14 -26.26
N SER A 263 0.42 9.21 -26.39
CA SER A 263 -0.50 9.19 -27.54
C SER A 263 -1.48 10.38 -27.58
N TYR A 264 -1.70 11.06 -26.46
CA TYR A 264 -2.47 12.32 -26.39
C TYR A 264 -1.61 13.59 -26.58
N GLY A 265 -0.30 13.45 -26.77
CA GLY A 265 0.59 14.59 -27.02
C GLY A 265 1.24 15.18 -25.75
N PHE A 266 1.26 14.44 -24.64
CA PHE A 266 2.07 14.79 -23.48
C PHE A 266 3.47 14.19 -23.62
N ALA A 267 4.51 14.93 -23.29
CA ALA A 267 5.80 14.32 -22.96
C ALA A 267 5.68 13.69 -21.57
N VAL A 268 6.17 12.47 -21.35
CA VAL A 268 6.06 11.78 -20.06
C VAL A 268 7.41 11.26 -19.60
N ALA A 269 7.85 11.66 -18.39
CA ALA A 269 9.06 11.18 -17.76
C ALA A 269 8.70 10.27 -16.57
N VAL A 270 9.06 8.99 -16.63
CA VAL A 270 8.91 8.04 -15.52
C VAL A 270 10.29 7.75 -14.93
N LEU A 271 10.49 8.05 -13.64
CA LEU A 271 11.79 7.95 -12.98
C LEU A 271 11.86 6.87 -11.91
N GLU A 272 13.06 6.32 -11.72
CA GLU A 272 13.46 5.49 -10.60
C GLU A 272 13.87 6.33 -9.37
N HIS A 273 13.47 5.89 -8.18
CA HIS A 273 13.93 6.43 -6.90
C HIS A 273 14.88 5.44 -6.20
N PRO A 274 16.22 5.60 -6.32
CA PRO A 274 17.20 4.57 -5.94
C PRO A 274 17.28 4.26 -4.43
N GLY A 275 16.62 5.04 -3.57
CA GLY A 275 16.53 4.74 -2.14
C GLY A 275 15.30 3.92 -1.74
N SER A 276 14.33 3.69 -2.64
CA SER A 276 13.09 2.95 -2.32
C SER A 276 12.49 2.13 -3.48
N ASN A 277 13.18 2.01 -4.61
CA ASN A 277 12.73 1.24 -5.77
C ASN A 277 12.88 -0.27 -5.60
N ALA A 278 12.40 -1.04 -6.58
CA ALA A 278 12.43 -2.50 -6.56
C ALA A 278 13.85 -3.06 -6.32
N GLU A 279 14.84 -2.55 -7.05
CA GLU A 279 16.25 -2.94 -6.93
C GLU A 279 16.79 -2.72 -5.50
N ARG A 280 16.55 -1.53 -4.92
CA ARG A 280 17.02 -1.22 -3.56
C ARG A 280 16.43 -2.16 -2.51
N ILE A 281 15.15 -2.52 -2.64
CA ILE A 281 14.49 -3.44 -1.71
C ILE A 281 15.00 -4.88 -1.92
N GLN A 282 15.29 -5.30 -3.16
CA GLN A 282 15.95 -6.57 -3.44
C GLN A 282 17.35 -6.64 -2.84
N GLN A 283 18.17 -5.61 -3.04
CA GLN A 283 19.51 -5.50 -2.44
C GLN A 283 19.45 -5.53 -0.91
N TYR A 284 18.46 -4.85 -0.30
CA TYR A 284 18.26 -4.87 1.14
C TYR A 284 17.99 -6.30 1.65
N PHE A 285 17.04 -7.01 1.04
CA PHE A 285 16.75 -8.38 1.41
C PHE A 285 17.88 -9.37 1.10
N ALA A 286 18.71 -9.09 0.09
CA ALA A 286 19.94 -9.83 -0.19
C ALA A 286 21.09 -9.55 0.81
N GLY A 287 20.92 -8.62 1.76
CA GLY A 287 21.98 -8.19 2.68
C GLY A 287 23.06 -7.30 2.04
N LEU A 288 22.82 -6.82 0.82
CA LEU A 288 23.74 -6.00 0.03
C LEU A 288 23.52 -4.49 0.23
N ALA A 289 22.45 -4.10 0.95
CA ALA A 289 22.11 -2.71 1.23
C ALA A 289 21.52 -2.55 2.64
N ALA A 290 21.58 -1.32 3.15
CA ALA A 290 20.81 -0.90 4.32
C ALA A 290 19.31 -0.75 3.97
N PRO A 291 18.39 -0.78 4.95
CA PRO A 291 16.97 -0.55 4.68
C PRO A 291 16.71 0.84 4.06
N PRO A 292 15.50 1.08 3.51
CA PRO A 292 15.09 2.41 3.06
C PRO A 292 15.24 3.46 4.16
N ASP A 293 15.87 4.59 3.82
CA ASP A 293 16.10 5.71 4.73
C ASP A 293 14.83 6.58 4.82
N ALA A 294 14.51 7.07 6.03
CA ALA A 294 13.50 8.10 6.25
C ALA A 294 13.71 9.33 5.34
N LYS A 295 14.95 9.61 4.94
CA LYS A 295 15.28 10.65 3.95
C LYS A 295 14.60 10.48 2.60
N GLU A 296 14.03 9.33 2.25
CA GLU A 296 13.26 9.21 1.00
C GLU A 296 12.00 10.09 0.97
N PHE A 297 11.43 10.47 2.14
CA PHE A 297 10.37 11.49 2.21
C PHE A 297 10.84 12.88 1.73
N ILE A 298 12.16 13.11 1.67
CA ILE A 298 12.81 14.33 1.17
C ILE A 298 13.40 14.08 -0.23
N ASN A 299 14.16 12.99 -0.40
CA ASN A 299 14.91 12.70 -1.62
C ASN A 299 14.00 12.49 -2.82
N ARG A 300 12.81 11.88 -2.64
CA ARG A 300 11.92 11.58 -3.76
C ARG A 300 11.33 12.83 -4.42
N PRO A 301 10.81 13.83 -3.68
CA PRO A 301 10.55 15.15 -4.26
C PRO A 301 11.78 15.77 -4.92
N LEU A 302 12.94 15.76 -4.25
CA LEU A 302 14.18 16.32 -4.80
C LEU A 302 14.65 15.63 -6.10
N ASP A 303 14.39 14.32 -6.27
CA ASP A 303 14.70 13.59 -7.51
C ASP A 303 13.90 14.09 -8.70
N ILE A 304 12.62 14.43 -8.48
CA ILE A 304 11.76 15.00 -9.53
C ILE A 304 12.17 16.45 -9.84
N LYS A 305 12.55 17.24 -8.83
CA LYS A 305 13.12 18.57 -9.05
C LYS A 305 14.39 18.50 -9.90
N TYR A 306 15.30 17.59 -9.55
CA TYR A 306 16.54 17.35 -10.30
C TYR A 306 16.27 16.86 -11.73
N LEU A 307 15.32 15.95 -11.93
CA LEU A 307 14.86 15.52 -13.26
C LEU A 307 14.41 16.70 -14.11
N LEU A 308 13.56 17.58 -13.57
CA LEU A 308 13.04 18.74 -14.30
C LEU A 308 14.15 19.75 -14.61
N ASP A 309 15.05 20.02 -13.67
CA ASP A 309 16.21 20.90 -13.86
C ASP A 309 17.16 20.37 -14.94
N GLU A 310 17.44 19.07 -14.94
CA GLU A 310 18.34 18.40 -15.88
C GLU A 310 17.73 18.27 -17.27
N LEU A 311 16.42 18.01 -17.40
CA LEU A 311 15.72 18.07 -18.69
C LEU A 311 15.73 19.49 -19.26
N GLN A 312 15.46 20.51 -18.44
CA GLN A 312 15.49 21.92 -18.84
C GLN A 312 16.92 22.40 -19.19
N ARG A 313 17.95 21.81 -18.56
CA ARG A 313 19.35 22.03 -18.95
C ARG A 313 19.66 21.36 -20.30
N ARG A 314 19.22 20.11 -20.50
CA ARG A 314 19.42 19.33 -21.75
C ARG A 314 18.76 19.96 -22.96
N GLU A 315 17.59 20.56 -22.80
CA GLU A 315 16.87 21.27 -23.87
C GLU A 315 17.76 22.30 -24.62
N LYS A 316 18.78 22.86 -23.94
CA LYS A 316 19.69 23.86 -24.51
C LYS A 316 20.73 23.28 -25.49
N PHE A 317 21.05 21.99 -25.41
CA PHE A 317 22.16 21.38 -26.15
C PHE A 317 21.88 19.99 -26.74
N ASP A 318 20.86 19.27 -26.28
CA ASP A 318 20.43 17.97 -26.82
C ASP A 318 19.45 18.20 -27.98
N PRO A 319 19.82 17.92 -29.25
CA PRO A 319 18.93 18.14 -30.40
C PRO A 319 17.67 17.28 -30.35
N ALA A 320 17.66 16.17 -29.61
CA ALA A 320 16.48 15.32 -29.47
C ALA A 320 15.39 15.96 -28.58
N LEU A 321 15.77 16.90 -27.70
CA LEU A 321 14.91 17.55 -26.70
C LEU A 321 14.67 19.06 -26.96
N ARG A 322 15.53 19.70 -27.77
CA ARG A 322 15.49 21.15 -28.05
C ARG A 322 14.10 21.62 -28.48
N GLY A 323 13.49 22.54 -27.71
CA GLY A 323 12.16 23.09 -27.98
C GLY A 323 10.99 22.12 -27.81
N LYS A 324 11.20 20.90 -27.28
CA LYS A 324 10.13 19.88 -27.17
C LYS A 324 9.37 19.87 -25.86
N LEU A 325 9.91 20.44 -24.77
CA LEU A 325 9.34 20.29 -23.43
C LEU A 325 8.88 21.64 -22.86
N ASN A 326 7.62 21.73 -22.43
CA ASN A 326 7.06 22.93 -21.82
C ASN A 326 7.12 22.86 -20.29
N PHE A 327 8.17 23.44 -19.70
CA PHE A 327 8.36 23.50 -18.25
C PHE A 327 7.41 24.45 -17.51
N GLN A 328 6.53 25.20 -18.21
CA GLN A 328 5.42 25.95 -17.59
C GLN A 328 4.15 25.09 -17.43
N GLN A 329 4.08 23.96 -18.14
CA GLN A 329 2.96 23.02 -18.13
C GLN A 329 3.46 21.64 -17.67
N VAL A 330 3.82 21.54 -16.38
CA VAL A 330 4.21 20.26 -15.76
C VAL A 330 3.10 19.69 -14.88
N GLY A 331 2.62 18.48 -15.20
CA GLY A 331 1.77 17.67 -14.33
C GLY A 331 2.58 16.61 -13.58
N ALA A 332 2.06 16.11 -12.47
CA ALA A 332 2.69 14.97 -11.77
C ALA A 332 1.67 13.91 -11.36
N ILE A 333 2.02 12.64 -11.58
CA ILE A 333 1.23 11.46 -11.18
C ILE A 333 2.08 10.61 -10.24
N GLY A 334 1.51 10.06 -9.18
CA GLY A 334 2.25 9.14 -8.33
C GLY A 334 1.38 8.18 -7.55
N GLN A 335 1.88 6.97 -7.32
CA GLN A 335 1.17 5.91 -6.59
C GLN A 335 1.81 5.66 -5.21
N SER A 336 1.00 5.47 -4.16
CA SER A 336 1.47 5.16 -2.79
C SER A 336 2.47 6.19 -2.27
N TYR A 337 3.72 5.80 -2.04
CA TYR A 337 4.81 6.69 -1.66
C TYR A 337 5.20 7.68 -2.79
N GLY A 338 4.90 7.36 -4.05
CA GLY A 338 4.87 8.32 -5.15
C GLY A 338 3.70 9.30 -5.08
N GLY A 339 2.55 8.87 -4.55
CA GLY A 339 1.40 9.72 -4.25
C GLY A 339 1.74 10.79 -3.21
N TYR A 340 2.39 10.39 -2.10
CA TYR A 340 3.05 11.33 -1.18
C TYR A 340 3.98 12.30 -1.90
N THR A 341 4.84 11.76 -2.79
CA THR A 341 5.87 12.55 -3.48
C THR A 341 5.26 13.68 -4.31
N VAL A 342 4.16 13.42 -5.03
CA VAL A 342 3.50 14.47 -5.84
C VAL A 342 2.70 15.45 -4.98
N LEU A 343 2.11 15.03 -3.86
CA LEU A 343 1.49 15.93 -2.88
C LEU A 343 2.52 16.90 -2.28
N ALA A 344 3.71 16.41 -1.92
CA ALA A 344 4.79 17.23 -1.38
C ALA A 344 5.35 18.22 -2.43
N LEU A 345 5.52 17.79 -3.68
CA LEU A 345 5.90 18.68 -4.79
C LEU A 345 4.86 19.77 -5.07
N ALA A 346 3.58 19.46 -4.87
CA ALA A 346 2.48 20.40 -5.00
C ALA A 346 2.32 21.36 -3.80
N GLY A 347 3.20 21.30 -2.80
CA GLY A 347 3.24 22.26 -1.68
C GLY A 347 2.86 21.70 -0.31
N ALA A 348 2.43 20.44 -0.21
CA ALA A 348 2.11 19.87 1.10
C ALA A 348 3.37 19.64 1.95
N GLN A 349 3.45 20.31 3.10
CA GLN A 349 4.59 20.22 4.01
C GLN A 349 4.49 19.06 4.99
N ILE A 350 5.64 18.52 5.40
CA ILE A 350 5.71 17.46 6.43
C ILE A 350 5.25 18.01 7.79
N ASN A 351 4.28 17.34 8.40
CA ASN A 351 3.67 17.72 9.66
C ASN A 351 4.26 16.94 10.84
N PHE A 352 5.44 17.37 11.29
CA PHE A 352 6.13 16.83 12.46
C PHE A 352 5.26 16.78 13.74
N ASN A 353 4.33 17.72 13.91
CA ASN A 353 3.41 17.76 15.06
C ASN A 353 2.27 16.72 14.95
N LYS A 354 1.90 16.28 13.74
CA LYS A 354 0.96 15.17 13.52
C LYS A 354 1.68 13.84 13.68
N LEU A 355 2.84 13.67 13.04
CA LEU A 355 3.72 12.50 13.20
C LEU A 355 4.01 12.21 14.68
N ARG A 356 4.45 13.19 15.48
CA ARG A 356 4.74 13.00 16.92
C ARG A 356 3.52 12.51 17.73
N ARG A 357 2.30 12.86 17.32
CA ARG A 357 1.07 12.43 18.00
C ARG A 357 0.63 11.02 17.58
N ASP A 358 0.75 10.69 16.30
CA ASP A 358 0.29 9.40 15.79
C ASP A 358 1.33 8.28 16.02
N CYS A 359 2.61 8.61 15.93
CA CYS A 359 3.75 7.68 15.98
C CYS A 359 4.27 7.43 17.40
N THR A 360 3.36 7.19 18.34
CA THR A 360 3.74 6.88 19.73
C THR A 360 4.15 5.40 19.89
N PRO A 361 5.10 5.06 20.78
CA PRO A 361 5.51 3.67 21.02
C PRO A 361 4.36 2.75 21.45
N ASN A 362 3.36 3.29 22.15
CA ASN A 362 2.20 2.55 22.66
C ASN A 362 1.10 2.34 21.60
N ASN A 363 1.31 2.74 20.34
CA ASN A 363 0.31 2.61 19.29
C ASN A 363 0.31 1.18 18.68
N SER A 364 -0.66 0.34 19.08
CA SER A 364 -0.83 -1.03 18.59
C SER A 364 -1.28 -1.17 17.12
N SER A 365 -1.73 -0.09 16.46
CA SER A 365 -2.67 -0.02 15.31
C SER A 365 -2.53 -0.97 14.09
N LEU A 366 -1.42 -1.71 13.94
CA LEU A 366 -1.06 -2.58 12.79
C LEU A 366 -0.99 -1.91 11.38
N ASN A 367 -1.64 -0.77 11.15
CA ASN A 367 -1.72 -0.07 9.86
C ASN A 367 -0.33 0.15 9.23
N LEU A 368 -0.10 -0.48 8.07
CA LEU A 368 1.20 -0.47 7.37
C LEU A 368 1.55 0.91 6.80
N SER A 369 0.59 1.66 6.27
CA SER A 369 0.79 3.05 5.85
C SER A 369 1.27 3.92 7.00
N LEU A 370 0.67 3.78 8.20
CA LEU A 370 1.12 4.53 9.37
C LEU A 370 2.54 4.11 9.80
N ILE A 371 2.86 2.81 9.82
CA ILE A 371 4.21 2.33 10.16
C ILE A 371 5.29 2.87 9.19
N LEU A 372 4.94 3.06 7.91
CA LEU A 372 5.79 3.67 6.89
C LEU A 372 5.89 5.18 7.07
N GLN A 373 4.78 5.90 7.22
CA GLN A 373 4.76 7.35 7.49
C GLN A 373 5.54 7.71 8.76
N CYS A 374 5.49 6.87 9.79
CA CYS A 374 6.25 7.09 11.03
C CYS A 374 7.78 7.02 10.88
N GLN A 375 8.33 6.54 9.76
CA GLN A 375 9.76 6.72 9.46
C GLN A 375 10.11 8.21 9.30
N ALA A 376 9.19 9.05 8.82
CA ALA A 376 9.42 10.49 8.71
C ALA A 376 9.59 11.19 10.08
N ALA A 377 9.24 10.53 11.20
CA ALA A 377 9.49 11.05 12.54
C ALA A 377 11.00 11.04 12.91
N ASP A 378 11.80 10.21 12.24
CA ASP A 378 13.26 10.13 12.44
C ASP A 378 14.02 11.26 11.71
N LEU A 379 13.33 12.10 10.93
CA LEU A 379 13.91 13.24 10.24
C LEU A 379 14.10 14.43 11.19
N THR A 380 15.18 15.20 10.96
CA THR A 380 15.38 16.49 11.63
C THR A 380 14.18 17.40 11.35
N GLN A 381 13.52 17.89 12.40
CA GLN A 381 12.39 18.81 12.28
C GLN A 381 12.85 20.17 11.72
N LYS A 382 12.50 20.44 10.46
CA LYS A 382 12.68 21.74 9.78
C LYS A 382 11.72 21.83 8.60
N ASN A 383 11.54 23.03 8.06
CA ASN A 383 10.79 23.22 6.82
C ASN A 383 11.67 22.79 5.64
N TYR A 384 11.28 21.71 4.96
CA TYR A 384 11.93 21.23 3.76
C TYR A 384 11.31 21.89 2.52
N SER A 385 12.12 22.48 1.65
CA SER A 385 11.69 23.08 0.38
C SER A 385 11.40 22.01 -0.68
N LEU A 386 10.39 21.17 -0.43
CA LEU A 386 10.02 20.04 -1.29
C LEU A 386 9.17 20.44 -2.50
N ASN A 387 8.51 21.59 -2.46
CA ASN A 387 7.63 22.06 -3.52
C ASN A 387 8.40 22.40 -4.81
N ASP A 388 7.73 22.31 -5.96
CA ASP A 388 8.25 22.80 -7.23
C ASP A 388 7.21 23.59 -8.01
N ASN A 389 7.50 24.87 -8.24
CA ASN A 389 6.56 25.83 -8.84
C ASN A 389 6.23 25.50 -10.31
N ARG A 390 6.93 24.57 -10.96
CA ARG A 390 6.59 24.08 -12.30
C ARG A 390 5.39 23.14 -12.28
N ILE A 391 5.13 22.43 -11.18
CA ILE A 391 3.99 21.52 -11.04
C ILE A 391 2.70 22.34 -10.98
N LYS A 392 1.78 22.10 -11.93
CA LYS A 392 0.51 22.84 -12.07
C LYS A 392 -0.74 22.00 -11.79
N ALA A 393 -0.64 20.67 -11.78
CA ALA A 393 -1.74 19.77 -11.48
C ALA A 393 -1.20 18.39 -11.03
N ILE A 394 -1.89 17.70 -10.13
CA ILE A 394 -1.46 16.38 -9.62
C ILE A 394 -2.54 15.30 -9.60
N ILE A 395 -2.11 14.05 -9.78
CA ILE A 395 -2.92 12.83 -9.57
C ILE A 395 -2.19 11.92 -8.59
N ALA A 396 -2.76 11.69 -7.40
CA ALA A 396 -2.20 10.81 -6.38
C ALA A 396 -3.06 9.54 -6.25
N ILE A 397 -2.47 8.38 -6.55
CA ILE A 397 -3.14 7.08 -6.59
C ILE A 397 -2.79 6.29 -5.32
N ASN A 398 -3.79 5.91 -4.53
CA ASN A 398 -3.63 5.27 -3.22
C ASN A 398 -2.50 5.90 -2.36
N PRO A 399 -2.38 7.24 -2.24
CA PRO A 399 -1.29 7.89 -1.51
C PRO A 399 -1.22 7.46 -0.05
N ILE A 400 -0.03 7.61 0.55
CA ILE A 400 0.16 7.61 2.01
C ILE A 400 0.43 9.06 2.43
N ASP A 401 -0.45 9.68 3.22
CA ASP A 401 -0.36 11.14 3.43
C ASP A 401 -0.90 11.67 4.77
N SER A 402 -1.78 10.91 5.43
CA SER A 402 -2.68 11.46 6.44
C SER A 402 -2.01 11.83 7.78
N SER A 403 -0.90 11.18 8.09
CA SER A 403 -0.04 11.47 9.25
C SER A 403 1.14 12.36 8.87
N VAL A 404 1.81 12.03 7.77
CA VAL A 404 3.06 12.70 7.33
C VAL A 404 2.82 14.11 6.79
N LEU A 405 1.71 14.38 6.11
CA LEU A 405 1.31 15.71 5.65
C LEU A 405 0.19 16.30 6.52
N GLY A 406 -0.83 15.49 6.82
CA GLY A 406 -1.99 15.89 7.61
C GLY A 406 -2.77 17.08 7.03
N GLN A 407 -3.79 17.55 7.75
CA GLN A 407 -4.67 18.62 7.27
C GLN A 407 -3.92 19.93 6.97
N THR A 408 -2.93 20.31 7.78
CA THR A 408 -2.19 21.56 7.57
C THR A 408 -1.23 21.51 6.39
N GLY A 409 -0.74 20.32 6.00
CA GLY A 409 0.07 20.16 4.79
C GLY A 409 -0.82 20.08 3.55
N ILE A 410 -1.80 19.18 3.55
CA ILE A 410 -2.68 18.93 2.39
C ILE A 410 -3.54 20.17 2.06
N GLY A 411 -3.96 20.94 3.07
CA GLY A 411 -4.67 22.19 2.87
C GLY A 411 -3.86 23.33 2.24
N GLN A 412 -2.53 23.20 2.12
CA GLN A 412 -1.67 24.19 1.45
C GLN A 412 -1.53 23.96 -0.06
N ILE A 413 -2.02 22.84 -0.61
CA ILE A 413 -1.90 22.52 -2.04
C ILE A 413 -2.71 23.55 -2.86
N PRO A 414 -2.05 24.40 -3.68
CA PRO A 414 -2.72 25.47 -4.41
C PRO A 414 -3.15 25.06 -5.81
N VAL A 415 -2.76 23.87 -6.28
CA VAL A 415 -3.02 23.35 -7.63
C VAL A 415 -4.21 22.38 -7.65
N PRO A 416 -4.87 22.17 -8.81
CA PRO A 416 -5.83 21.10 -9.01
C PRO A 416 -5.25 19.73 -8.63
N ALA A 417 -6.06 18.90 -7.97
CA ALA A 417 -5.62 17.61 -7.43
C ALA A 417 -6.70 16.52 -7.56
N MET A 418 -6.31 15.36 -8.09
CA MET A 418 -7.14 14.15 -8.07
C MET A 418 -6.54 13.13 -7.09
N LEU A 419 -7.32 12.67 -6.12
CA LEU A 419 -7.00 11.51 -5.29
C LEU A 419 -7.75 10.29 -5.84
N VAL A 420 -7.04 9.18 -6.05
CA VAL A 420 -7.64 7.89 -6.46
C VAL A 420 -7.49 6.89 -5.32
N ALA A 421 -8.54 6.13 -5.03
CA ALA A 421 -8.61 5.21 -3.88
C ALA A 421 -9.21 3.85 -4.27
N GLY A 422 -8.54 2.76 -3.92
CA GLY A 422 -9.11 1.41 -3.97
C GLY A 422 -9.91 1.08 -2.70
N SER A 423 -11.16 0.64 -2.83
CA SER A 423 -12.02 0.40 -1.66
C SER A 423 -11.58 -0.76 -0.77
N GLN A 424 -10.76 -1.68 -1.30
CA GLN A 424 -10.17 -2.83 -0.59
C GLN A 424 -8.66 -2.64 -0.36
N ASP A 425 -8.14 -1.42 -0.46
CA ASP A 425 -6.76 -1.14 -0.08
C ASP A 425 -6.58 -1.27 1.45
N ILE A 426 -5.80 -2.28 1.87
CA ILE A 426 -5.44 -2.52 3.27
C ILE A 426 -4.05 -1.95 3.63
N PHE A 427 -3.25 -1.55 2.63
CA PHE A 427 -1.91 -1.01 2.83
C PHE A 427 -1.96 0.50 3.06
N ALA A 428 -2.78 1.21 2.29
CA ALA A 428 -3.11 2.63 2.45
C ALA A 428 -4.63 2.80 2.60
N PRO A 429 -5.21 2.54 3.79
CA PRO A 429 -6.66 2.40 3.94
C PRO A 429 -7.44 3.66 3.52
N PRO A 430 -8.48 3.53 2.67
CA PRO A 430 -8.99 4.67 1.91
C PRO A 430 -9.67 5.74 2.77
N VAL A 431 -10.31 5.34 3.88
CA VAL A 431 -10.91 6.29 4.83
C VAL A 431 -9.88 7.21 5.46
N SER A 432 -8.70 6.68 5.82
CA SER A 432 -7.62 7.47 6.44
C SER A 432 -6.80 8.24 5.41
N GLU A 433 -6.45 7.63 4.28
CA GLU A 433 -5.37 8.10 3.39
C GLU A 433 -5.85 8.71 2.07
N GLN A 434 -7.15 8.71 1.75
CA GLN A 434 -7.68 9.44 0.59
C GLN A 434 -8.98 10.19 0.88
N ILE A 435 -9.99 9.53 1.44
CA ILE A 435 -11.33 10.12 1.62
C ILE A 435 -11.29 11.27 2.63
N ARG A 436 -10.59 11.08 3.77
CA ARG A 436 -10.41 12.16 4.76
C ARG A 436 -9.47 13.27 4.23
N PRO A 437 -8.27 12.98 3.69
CA PRO A 437 -7.43 13.95 2.98
C PRO A 437 -8.15 14.79 1.91
N PHE A 438 -9.06 14.19 1.15
CA PHE A 438 -9.85 14.91 0.14
C PHE A 438 -10.70 16.04 0.75
N THR A 439 -11.19 15.89 1.97
CA THR A 439 -11.91 16.97 2.69
C THR A 439 -10.99 18.13 3.08
N TRP A 440 -9.68 17.90 3.19
CA TRP A 440 -8.68 18.91 3.59
C TRP A 440 -8.15 19.75 2.43
N LEU A 441 -8.22 19.25 1.18
CA LEU A 441 -7.81 20.00 -0.01
C LEU A 441 -8.62 21.31 -0.14
N ALA A 442 -7.93 22.44 -0.18
CA ALA A 442 -8.54 23.78 -0.26
C ALA A 442 -8.88 24.20 -1.71
N ASN A 443 -8.14 23.73 -2.71
CA ASN A 443 -8.43 24.05 -4.11
C ASN A 443 -9.78 23.44 -4.55
N PRO A 444 -10.71 24.21 -5.15
CA PRO A 444 -12.01 23.71 -5.58
C PRO A 444 -11.96 22.78 -6.81
N ASN A 445 -10.89 22.82 -7.61
CA ASN A 445 -10.62 21.89 -8.70
C ASN A 445 -10.02 20.58 -8.16
N LYS A 446 -10.76 19.93 -7.27
CA LYS A 446 -10.38 18.68 -6.64
C LYS A 446 -11.31 17.54 -7.02
N TYR A 447 -10.74 16.34 -7.11
CA TYR A 447 -11.46 15.12 -7.49
C TYR A 447 -11.11 13.96 -6.56
N LEU A 448 -12.10 13.15 -6.21
CA LEU A 448 -11.92 11.88 -5.51
C LEU A 448 -12.50 10.77 -6.38
N ALA A 449 -11.64 9.94 -6.94
CA ALA A 449 -12.03 8.74 -7.67
C ALA A 449 -11.94 7.54 -6.72
N ILE A 450 -13.04 6.83 -6.49
CA ILE A 450 -13.08 5.58 -5.73
C ILE A 450 -13.39 4.44 -6.67
N ILE A 451 -12.59 3.38 -6.58
CA ILE A 451 -12.77 2.16 -7.35
C ILE A 451 -13.15 1.06 -6.37
N GLU A 452 -14.37 0.53 -6.51
CA GLU A 452 -14.85 -0.59 -5.73
C GLU A 452 -13.98 -1.83 -5.97
N ASN A 453 -13.73 -2.66 -4.96
CA ASN A 453 -12.99 -3.93 -5.04
C ASN A 453 -11.51 -3.84 -5.48
N ALA A 454 -11.03 -2.66 -5.86
CA ALA A 454 -9.61 -2.40 -6.10
C ALA A 454 -8.80 -2.40 -4.79
N THR A 455 -7.59 -2.93 -4.88
CA THR A 455 -6.60 -3.06 -3.79
C THR A 455 -5.48 -2.03 -3.97
N HIS A 456 -4.43 -2.12 -3.14
CA HIS A 456 -3.22 -1.31 -3.32
C HIS A 456 -2.53 -1.54 -4.68
N PHE A 457 -2.66 -2.76 -5.22
CA PHE A 457 -1.90 -3.23 -6.38
C PHE A 457 -2.67 -3.12 -7.71
N THR A 458 -4.00 -2.96 -7.69
CA THR A 458 -4.84 -2.97 -8.91
C THR A 458 -4.50 -1.86 -9.92
N ALA A 459 -3.77 -0.81 -9.52
CA ALA A 459 -3.28 0.24 -10.41
C ALA A 459 -1.85 0.01 -10.96
N ILE A 460 -1.17 -1.07 -10.56
CA ILE A 460 0.24 -1.35 -10.86
C ILE A 460 0.32 -2.43 -11.94
N ALA A 461 0.83 -2.10 -13.13
CA ALA A 461 1.07 -3.09 -14.17
C ALA A 461 2.25 -4.01 -13.82
N GLU A 462 2.21 -5.25 -14.31
CA GLU A 462 3.32 -6.19 -14.15
C GLU A 462 4.59 -5.66 -14.83
N SER A 463 5.71 -5.67 -14.11
CA SER A 463 7.00 -5.22 -14.62
C SER A 463 7.67 -6.34 -15.44
N PRO A 464 8.01 -6.13 -16.73
CA PRO A 464 8.74 -7.11 -17.52
C PRO A 464 10.13 -7.44 -16.95
N ALA A 465 10.68 -6.53 -16.13
CA ALA A 465 12.01 -6.65 -15.54
C ALA A 465 12.02 -7.37 -14.19
N ASN A 466 10.88 -7.52 -13.51
CA ASN A 466 10.80 -8.03 -12.14
C ASN A 466 9.48 -8.74 -11.83
N LYS A 467 9.55 -9.97 -11.30
CA LYS A 467 8.39 -10.73 -10.76
C LYS A 467 7.91 -10.20 -9.38
N GLY A 468 7.97 -8.88 -9.18
CA GLY A 468 7.89 -8.23 -7.88
C GLY A 468 9.13 -8.48 -7.00
N VAL A 469 9.34 -7.63 -6.00
CA VAL A 469 10.41 -7.83 -5.00
C VAL A 469 10.03 -8.93 -3.99
N LEU A 470 8.74 -9.00 -3.66
CA LEU A 470 8.15 -10.00 -2.79
C LEU A 470 6.90 -10.55 -3.51
N PRO A 471 6.64 -11.87 -3.44
CA PRO A 471 5.42 -12.44 -4.00
C PRO A 471 4.21 -11.93 -3.21
N VAL A 472 3.34 -11.16 -3.86
CA VAL A 472 2.07 -10.72 -3.29
C VAL A 472 1.09 -11.91 -3.33
N PRO A 473 0.48 -12.33 -2.20
CA PRO A 473 -0.54 -13.37 -2.19
C PRO A 473 -1.71 -13.01 -3.12
N ALA A 474 -2.21 -13.97 -3.89
CA ALA A 474 -3.27 -13.73 -4.90
C ALA A 474 -4.52 -13.04 -4.31
N GLY A 475 -4.91 -13.39 -3.09
CA GLY A 475 -6.04 -12.75 -2.38
C GLY A 475 -5.84 -11.26 -2.03
N LEU A 476 -4.64 -10.71 -2.18
CA LEU A 476 -4.34 -9.28 -2.00
C LEU A 476 -4.26 -8.50 -3.31
N LEU A 477 -4.25 -9.16 -4.47
CA LEU A 477 -4.21 -8.50 -5.77
C LEU A 477 -5.60 -7.91 -6.14
N GLY A 478 -6.67 -8.63 -5.80
CA GLY A 478 -8.04 -8.28 -6.16
C GLY A 478 -8.48 -8.92 -7.49
N PRO A 479 -9.57 -8.42 -8.10
CA PRO A 479 -10.01 -8.86 -9.43
C PRO A 479 -9.08 -8.34 -10.55
N ASP A 480 -9.35 -8.75 -11.80
CA ASP A 480 -8.61 -8.30 -13.00
C ASP A 480 -8.47 -6.76 -13.05
N PRO A 481 -7.24 -6.20 -13.07
CA PRO A 481 -7.02 -4.75 -13.04
C PRO A 481 -7.33 -4.02 -14.36
N THR A 482 -7.64 -4.72 -15.45
CA THR A 482 -7.85 -4.12 -16.79
C THR A 482 -8.83 -2.93 -16.83
N PRO A 483 -9.97 -2.95 -16.10
CA PRO A 483 -10.85 -1.78 -16.02
C PRO A 483 -10.18 -0.58 -15.33
N VAL A 484 -9.38 -0.79 -14.27
CA VAL A 484 -8.66 0.29 -13.56
C VAL A 484 -7.65 0.99 -14.46
N TYR A 485 -6.90 0.25 -15.29
CA TYR A 485 -6.02 0.86 -16.28
C TYR A 485 -6.81 1.75 -17.25
N SER A 486 -7.99 1.31 -17.68
CA SER A 486 -8.87 2.08 -18.56
C SER A 486 -9.40 3.36 -17.91
N TYR A 487 -9.75 3.31 -16.62
CA TYR A 487 -10.19 4.50 -15.87
C TYR A 487 -9.05 5.49 -15.67
N LEU A 488 -7.87 5.02 -15.26
CA LEU A 488 -6.71 5.88 -15.04
C LEU A 488 -6.25 6.54 -16.35
N LYS A 489 -6.31 5.83 -17.48
CA LYS A 489 -6.10 6.40 -18.82
C LYS A 489 -7.06 7.55 -19.11
N ALA A 490 -8.36 7.31 -19.05
CA ALA A 490 -9.38 8.30 -19.38
C ALA A 490 -9.39 9.51 -18.43
N LEU A 491 -9.34 9.26 -17.12
CA LEU A 491 -9.34 10.32 -16.09
C LEU A 491 -8.05 11.14 -16.12
N SER A 492 -6.88 10.54 -16.39
CA SER A 492 -5.63 11.30 -16.47
C SER A 492 -5.60 12.23 -17.67
N VAL A 493 -6.06 11.76 -18.84
CA VAL A 493 -6.21 12.61 -20.04
C VAL A 493 -7.18 13.74 -19.72
N ALA A 494 -8.40 13.44 -19.27
CA ALA A 494 -9.42 14.45 -18.96
C ALA A 494 -8.92 15.50 -17.95
N PHE A 495 -8.20 15.07 -16.91
CA PHE A 495 -7.68 15.93 -15.86
C PHE A 495 -6.56 16.84 -16.35
N LEU A 496 -5.57 16.28 -17.06
CA LEU A 496 -4.43 17.04 -17.56
C LEU A 496 -4.84 17.98 -18.70
N GLU A 497 -5.68 17.54 -19.62
CA GLU A 497 -6.24 18.40 -20.68
C GLU A 497 -7.01 19.60 -20.08
N THR A 498 -7.86 19.34 -19.08
CA THR A 498 -8.64 20.39 -18.40
C THR A 498 -7.76 21.38 -17.63
N HIS A 499 -6.81 20.90 -16.81
CA HIS A 499 -6.14 21.70 -15.77
C HIS A 499 -4.70 22.09 -16.09
N LEU A 500 -4.03 21.37 -17.00
CA LEU A 500 -2.67 21.68 -17.45
C LEU A 500 -2.66 22.43 -18.78
N LEU A 501 -3.57 22.06 -19.69
CA LEU A 501 -3.72 22.68 -21.01
C LEU A 501 -4.89 23.67 -21.12
N ASN A 502 -5.68 23.84 -20.06
CA ASN A 502 -6.85 24.73 -19.99
C ASN A 502 -7.91 24.45 -21.08
N ARG A 503 -8.08 23.19 -21.52
CA ARG A 503 -9.07 22.79 -22.54
C ARG A 503 -10.45 22.55 -21.89
N PRO A 504 -11.41 23.49 -21.99
CA PRO A 504 -12.69 23.40 -21.28
C PRO A 504 -13.57 22.24 -21.74
N GLU A 505 -13.41 21.78 -22.99
CA GLU A 505 -14.15 20.67 -23.58
C GLU A 505 -13.90 19.34 -22.86
N TYR A 506 -12.76 19.17 -22.18
CA TYR A 506 -12.46 17.97 -21.39
C TYR A 506 -13.17 17.94 -20.02
N ARG A 507 -13.84 19.02 -19.61
CA ARG A 507 -14.53 19.11 -18.31
C ARG A 507 -15.76 18.21 -18.20
N SER A 508 -16.34 17.74 -19.31
CA SER A 508 -17.43 16.76 -19.30
C SER A 508 -16.98 15.40 -18.74
N TYR A 509 -15.76 14.99 -19.08
CA TYR A 509 -15.14 13.74 -18.64
C TYR A 509 -14.67 13.76 -17.17
N LEU A 510 -14.73 14.93 -16.52
CA LEU A 510 -14.45 15.09 -15.08
C LEU A 510 -15.74 15.25 -14.25
N GLN A 511 -16.88 14.79 -14.78
CA GLN A 511 -18.15 14.74 -14.05
C GLN A 511 -18.42 13.33 -13.49
N PRO A 512 -19.11 13.21 -12.34
CA PRO A 512 -19.49 11.93 -11.76
C PRO A 512 -20.29 11.01 -12.70
N SER A 513 -21.05 11.59 -13.64
CA SER A 513 -21.78 10.86 -14.68
C SER A 513 -20.88 10.19 -15.72
N TYR A 514 -19.71 10.78 -16.05
CA TYR A 514 -18.75 10.09 -16.94
C TYR A 514 -18.12 8.89 -16.25
N ALA A 515 -17.81 9.03 -14.96
CA ALA A 515 -17.30 7.91 -14.15
C ALA A 515 -18.29 6.74 -14.10
N GLN A 516 -19.58 7.02 -13.90
CA GLN A 516 -20.64 6.02 -14.01
C GLN A 516 -20.72 5.40 -15.42
N PHE A 517 -20.62 6.21 -16.48
CA PHE A 517 -20.67 5.74 -17.87
C PHE A 517 -19.54 4.79 -18.25
N ILE A 518 -18.30 5.02 -17.77
CA ILE A 518 -17.18 4.12 -18.06
C ILE A 518 -17.03 2.95 -17.07
N SER A 519 -17.75 2.98 -15.94
CA SER A 519 -17.70 2.00 -14.86
C SER A 519 -18.00 0.56 -15.34
N GLN A 520 -17.32 -0.42 -14.76
CA GLN A 520 -17.48 -1.85 -15.08
C GLN A 520 -17.40 -2.67 -13.79
N ALA A 521 -18.41 -3.50 -13.54
CA ALA A 521 -18.38 -4.44 -12.42
C ALA A 521 -17.30 -5.52 -12.66
N PRO A 522 -16.64 -6.05 -11.60
CA PRO A 522 -16.85 -5.75 -10.17
C PRO A 522 -16.08 -4.50 -9.67
N LEU A 523 -15.38 -3.79 -10.54
CA LEU A 523 -14.50 -2.67 -10.22
C LEU A 523 -15.19 -1.31 -10.40
N ASN A 524 -16.37 -1.12 -9.80
CA ASN A 524 -17.20 0.05 -10.09
C ASN A 524 -16.49 1.38 -9.77
N LEU A 525 -16.51 2.31 -10.71
CA LEU A 525 -15.88 3.63 -10.59
C LEU A 525 -16.90 4.66 -10.08
N SER A 526 -16.53 5.39 -9.04
CA SER A 526 -17.23 6.60 -8.57
C SER A 526 -16.27 7.78 -8.59
N LEU A 527 -16.76 8.96 -9.00
CA LEU A 527 -15.99 10.20 -8.99
C LEU A 527 -16.80 11.27 -8.23
N LEU A 528 -16.13 12.00 -7.33
CA LEU A 528 -16.71 13.14 -6.61
C LEU A 528 -15.88 14.39 -6.88
N LYS A 529 -16.57 15.54 -6.90
CA LYS A 529 -15.94 16.86 -7.02
C LYS A 529 -15.94 17.65 -5.71
N SER A 530 -16.78 17.24 -4.77
CA SER A 530 -16.84 17.79 -3.41
C SER A 530 -17.21 16.72 -2.40
N LEU A 531 -16.66 16.87 -1.20
CA LEU A 531 -17.01 16.17 0.03
C LEU A 531 -16.54 17.06 1.19
N THR A 532 -17.44 17.40 2.11
CA THR A 532 -17.11 18.21 3.30
C THR A 532 -16.68 17.32 4.47
N ALA A 533 -15.97 17.91 5.43
CA ALA A 533 -15.64 17.23 6.69
C ALA A 533 -16.90 16.80 7.45
N ASP A 534 -17.98 17.60 7.40
CA ASP A 534 -19.25 17.32 8.07
C ASP A 534 -20.00 16.15 7.42
N GLN A 535 -20.07 16.10 6.08
CA GLN A 535 -20.61 14.92 5.36
C GLN A 535 -19.85 13.65 5.73
N LEU A 536 -18.50 13.71 5.79
CA LEU A 536 -17.69 12.56 6.19
C LEU A 536 -17.91 12.18 7.67
N ALA A 537 -18.04 13.15 8.57
CA ALA A 537 -18.35 12.90 9.98
C ALA A 537 -19.73 12.25 10.15
N GLN A 538 -20.73 12.70 9.39
CA GLN A 538 -22.05 12.07 9.34
C GLN A 538 -21.95 10.62 8.83
N ALA A 539 -21.20 10.36 7.76
CA ALA A 539 -21.01 9.01 7.21
C ALA A 539 -20.38 8.02 8.21
N ILE A 540 -19.41 8.48 9.00
CA ILE A 540 -18.76 7.67 10.06
C ILE A 540 -19.77 7.35 11.18
N ASN A 541 -20.56 8.35 11.59
CA ASN A 541 -21.50 8.25 12.71
C ASN A 541 -22.83 7.56 12.35
N GLN A 542 -23.19 7.47 11.07
CA GLN A 542 -24.43 6.80 10.63
C GLN A 542 -24.39 5.28 10.92
N PRO A 543 -25.54 4.63 11.18
CA PRO A 543 -25.64 3.17 11.24
C PRO A 543 -25.34 2.56 9.86
N LEU A 544 -24.89 1.30 9.83
CA LEU A 544 -24.70 0.58 8.57
C LEU A 544 -25.99 0.57 7.75
N PRO A 545 -25.97 0.93 6.45
CA PRO A 545 -27.14 0.79 5.59
C PRO A 545 -27.56 -0.69 5.55
N LYS A 546 -28.87 -0.94 5.63
CA LYS A 546 -29.40 -2.32 5.53
C LYS A 546 -29.11 -2.85 4.11
N SER A 547 -28.18 -3.80 4.02
CA SER A 547 -27.77 -4.44 2.76
C SER A 547 -28.96 -5.06 2.03
N THR A 548 -29.21 -4.58 0.81
CA THR A 548 -29.94 -5.34 -0.22
C THR A 548 -29.00 -6.36 -0.83
N LYS A 549 -28.84 -7.50 -0.14
CA LYS A 549 -28.19 -8.75 -0.60
C LYS A 549 -26.97 -8.59 -1.54
N SER A 550 -25.79 -8.51 -0.94
CA SER A 550 -24.68 -9.34 -1.39
C SER A 550 -24.08 -10.05 -0.17
N SER A 551 -24.09 -11.39 -0.19
CA SER A 551 -23.26 -12.17 0.71
C SER A 551 -21.79 -11.91 0.36
N PRO A 552 -20.84 -11.92 1.31
CA PRO A 552 -19.43 -11.88 0.96
C PRO A 552 -19.14 -13.07 0.04
N GLN A 553 -18.76 -12.78 -1.21
CA GLN A 553 -18.29 -13.82 -2.13
C GLN A 553 -16.95 -14.33 -1.61
N LEU A 554 -17.00 -15.50 -0.98
CA LEU A 554 -15.82 -16.32 -0.71
C LEU A 554 -15.04 -16.51 -2.01
N LEU A 555 -13.71 -16.48 -1.92
CA LEU A 555 -12.81 -16.72 -3.04
C LEU A 555 -13.23 -18.02 -3.76
N PRO A 556 -13.30 -18.04 -5.10
CA PRO A 556 -13.73 -19.24 -5.82
C PRO A 556 -12.74 -20.39 -5.56
N THR A 557 -13.27 -21.47 -4.99
CA THR A 557 -12.52 -22.72 -4.84
C THR A 557 -12.10 -23.24 -6.22
N PRO A 558 -10.80 -23.48 -6.48
CA PRO A 558 -10.40 -24.24 -7.65
C PRO A 558 -10.96 -25.67 -7.55
N ARG A 559 -11.52 -26.17 -8.65
CA ARG A 559 -11.98 -27.57 -8.77
C ARG A 559 -10.81 -28.52 -8.96
#